data_AF-A0A431PQ21-F1
#
_entry.id   AF-A0A431PQ21-F1
#
_cell.length_a   1.000
_cell.length_b   1.000
_cell.length_c   1.000
_cell.angle_alpha   90.00
_cell.angle_beta   90.00
_cell.angle_gamma   90.00
#
_symmetry.space_group_name_H-M   'P 1'
#
loop_
_entity.id
_entity.type
_entity.pdbx_description
1 polymer ?
#
loop_
_entity_poly.entity_id
_entity_poly.type
_entity_poly.pdbx_seq_one_letter_code
_entity_poly.pdbx_strand_id
1 'polypeptide(L)'
;MAEKSHTPTRRAALACLAATPVAGLPALAGAVAGQSPVALAIARHMTAKAAIEEYPGDDDLPEHLVDAESGALIELAQTPCADDAEFFTKLNYMIRDHKRAFGPFWASTGAEEILTAAELHLRGGA
;
A
#
# COMPACT_ATOMS: atom_id res chain seq x y z
N MET A 1 -38.50 9.65 -42.64
CA MET A 1 -38.27 9.09 -41.29
C MET A 1 -37.28 7.94 -41.40
N ALA A 2 -36.05 8.15 -40.92
CA ALA A 2 -35.06 7.13 -40.61
C ALA A 2 -33.92 7.82 -39.84
N GLU A 3 -33.94 7.69 -38.51
CA GLU A 3 -32.97 8.27 -37.59
C GLU A 3 -31.72 7.38 -37.55
N LYS A 4 -30.56 7.92 -37.92
CA LYS A 4 -29.29 7.18 -37.88
C LYS A 4 -28.72 7.27 -36.46
N SER A 5 -28.77 6.14 -35.75
CA SER A 5 -28.12 5.96 -34.45
C SER A 5 -26.59 6.05 -34.62
N HIS A 6 -25.97 7.08 -34.05
CA HIS A 6 -24.53 7.22 -33.98
C HIS A 6 -24.02 6.49 -32.72
N THR A 7 -23.53 5.26 -32.89
CA THR A 7 -22.79 4.53 -31.86
C THR A 7 -21.37 5.09 -31.76
N PRO A 8 -20.95 5.71 -30.63
CA PRO A 8 -19.57 6.16 -30.49
C PRO A 8 -18.64 4.96 -30.35
N THR A 9 -17.79 4.77 -31.36
CA THR A 9 -16.77 3.70 -31.41
C THR A 9 -15.61 4.02 -30.46
N ARG A 10 -15.06 3.00 -29.79
CA ARG A 10 -14.01 3.03 -28.74
C ARG A 10 -12.72 3.84 -29.03
N ARG A 11 -12.54 4.43 -30.21
CA ARG A 11 -11.38 5.27 -30.55
C ARG A 11 -11.45 6.70 -30.04
N ALA A 12 -12.63 7.20 -29.64
CA ALA A 12 -12.75 8.55 -29.06
C ALA A 12 -12.27 8.64 -27.59
N ALA A 13 -12.09 7.51 -26.90
CA ALA A 13 -11.65 7.50 -25.50
C ALA A 13 -10.12 7.68 -25.31
N LEU A 14 -9.33 7.63 -26.38
CA LEU A 14 -7.86 7.72 -26.31
C LEU A 14 -7.30 9.12 -26.61
N ALA A 15 -8.12 10.09 -26.96
CA ALA A 15 -7.66 11.45 -27.29
C ALA A 15 -7.73 12.46 -26.12
N CYS A 16 -8.25 12.07 -24.95
CA CYS A 16 -8.25 12.91 -23.73
C CYS A 16 -7.13 12.57 -22.73
N LEU A 17 -6.12 11.80 -23.14
CA LEU A 17 -4.97 11.40 -22.31
C LEU A 17 -3.64 12.01 -22.80
N ALA A 18 -3.70 13.05 -23.64
CA ALA A 18 -2.52 13.65 -24.27
C ALA A 18 -2.38 15.17 -24.04
N ALA A 19 -2.91 15.68 -22.92
CA ALA A 19 -2.76 17.10 -22.57
C ALA A 19 -2.71 17.39 -21.05
N THR A 20 -2.23 16.45 -20.24
CA THR A 20 -1.70 16.81 -18.92
C THR A 20 -0.19 16.96 -19.07
N PRO A 21 0.39 18.12 -18.71
CA PRO A 21 1.83 18.26 -18.72
C PRO A 21 2.40 17.24 -17.71
N VAL A 22 3.23 16.32 -18.19
CA VAL A 22 4.25 15.62 -17.38
C VAL A 22 5.31 16.67 -17.01
N ALA A 23 4.88 17.69 -16.28
CA ALA A 23 5.71 18.70 -15.67
C ALA A 23 5.83 18.32 -14.20
N GLY A 24 6.90 17.59 -13.90
CA GLY A 24 7.31 17.26 -12.54
C GLY A 24 6.48 16.14 -11.94
N LEU A 25 7.08 14.95 -11.89
CA LEU A 25 6.99 14.14 -10.67
C LEU A 25 7.09 15.11 -9.49
N PRO A 26 6.09 15.24 -8.60
CA PRO A 26 6.45 15.62 -7.25
C PRO A 26 7.33 14.46 -6.80
N ALA A 27 8.64 14.69 -6.82
CA ALA A 27 9.51 14.04 -5.87
C ALA A 27 8.73 13.96 -4.56
N LEU A 28 8.63 12.77 -3.99
CA LEU A 28 8.16 12.51 -2.63
C LEU A 28 9.13 13.19 -1.63
N ALA A 29 9.25 14.51 -1.75
CA ALA A 29 10.13 15.41 -1.02
C ALA A 29 9.29 16.55 -0.42
N GLY A 30 8.01 16.27 -0.18
CA GLY A 30 7.22 16.94 0.83
C GLY A 30 6.98 15.93 1.95
N ALA A 31 7.93 15.79 2.87
CA ALA A 31 7.57 15.34 4.21
C ALA A 31 6.57 16.39 4.73
N VAL A 32 5.29 16.11 4.52
CA VAL A 32 4.19 16.96 4.98
C VAL A 32 4.34 17.03 6.50
N ALA A 33 4.69 18.22 6.99
CA ALA A 33 4.58 18.54 8.40
C ALA A 33 3.14 18.20 8.83
N GLY A 34 2.95 17.15 9.62
CA GLY A 34 1.64 16.66 10.05
C GLY A 34 1.27 15.24 9.60
N GLN A 35 2.14 14.50 8.89
CA GLN A 35 1.90 13.06 8.69
C GLN A 35 2.12 12.30 9.99
N SER A 36 1.16 11.44 10.32
CA SER A 36 1.24 10.61 11.49
C SER A 36 2.33 9.54 11.34
N PRO A 37 2.93 9.05 12.45
CA PRO A 37 3.95 8.01 12.38
C PRO A 37 3.49 6.76 11.61
N VAL A 38 2.22 6.35 11.78
CA VAL A 38 1.67 5.19 11.05
C VAL A 38 1.58 5.47 9.55
N ALA A 39 1.19 6.68 9.13
CA ALA A 39 1.13 7.02 7.71
C ALA A 39 2.51 6.92 7.04
N LEU A 40 3.57 7.36 7.75
CA LEU A 40 4.94 7.24 7.28
C LEU A 40 5.40 5.78 7.20
N ALA A 41 5.08 4.96 8.20
CA ALA A 41 5.42 3.54 8.21
C ALA A 41 4.70 2.76 7.10
N ILE A 42 3.42 3.08 6.83
CA ILE A 42 2.67 2.51 5.70
C ILE A 42 3.35 2.89 4.38
N ALA A 43 3.74 4.15 4.19
CA ALA A 43 4.40 4.61 2.98
C ALA A 43 5.75 3.88 2.74
N ARG A 44 6.52 3.63 3.80
CA ARG A 44 7.77 2.86 3.73
C ARG A 44 7.51 1.42 3.29
N HIS A 45 6.55 0.75 3.92
CA HIS A 45 6.19 -0.62 3.55
C HIS A 45 5.71 -0.71 2.09
N MET A 46 4.84 0.22 1.65
CA MET A 46 4.41 0.29 0.24
C MET A 46 5.58 0.50 -0.72
N THR A 47 6.56 1.31 -0.36
CA THR A 47 7.75 1.54 -1.18
C THR A 47 8.61 0.29 -1.30
N ALA A 48 8.82 -0.44 -0.19
CA ALA A 48 9.53 -1.72 -0.21
C ALA A 48 8.82 -2.76 -1.10
N LYS A 49 7.48 -2.82 -1.03
CA LYS A 49 6.68 -3.70 -1.90
C LYS A 49 6.76 -3.32 -3.37
N ALA A 50 6.74 -2.02 -3.69
CA ALA A 50 6.92 -1.56 -5.06
C ALA A 50 8.28 -1.98 -5.62
N ALA A 51 9.35 -1.93 -4.81
CA ALA A 51 10.67 -2.39 -5.22
C ALA A 51 10.70 -3.91 -5.54
N ILE A 52 9.93 -4.73 -4.79
CA ILE A 52 9.74 -6.15 -5.11
C ILE A 52 8.95 -6.31 -6.41
N GLU A 53 7.84 -5.58 -6.59
CA GLU A 53 7.00 -5.67 -7.78
C GLU A 53 7.71 -5.21 -9.07
N GLU A 54 8.63 -4.25 -8.96
CA GLU A 54 9.44 -3.75 -10.08
C GLU A 54 10.65 -4.64 -10.40
N TYR A 55 10.98 -5.61 -9.55
CA TYR A 55 12.13 -6.48 -9.76
C TYR A 55 11.91 -7.34 -11.02
N PRO A 56 12.77 -7.19 -12.06
CA PRO A 56 12.54 -7.81 -13.36
C PRO A 56 13.01 -9.27 -13.43
N GLY A 57 13.52 -9.84 -12.34
CA GLY A 57 14.06 -11.19 -12.32
C GLY A 57 12.97 -12.25 -12.26
N ASP A 58 13.09 -13.26 -13.12
CA ASP A 58 12.28 -14.48 -13.08
C ASP A 58 12.78 -15.50 -12.03
N ASP A 59 13.92 -15.21 -11.39
CA ASP A 59 14.57 -16.00 -10.34
C ASP A 59 14.08 -15.62 -8.92
N ASP A 60 14.61 -16.28 -7.90
CA ASP A 60 14.36 -15.96 -6.49
C ASP A 60 14.59 -14.46 -6.20
N LEU A 61 13.70 -13.88 -5.38
CA LEU A 61 13.82 -12.49 -4.97
C LEU A 61 15.13 -12.26 -4.22
N PRO A 62 15.89 -11.19 -4.53
CA PRO A 62 17.07 -10.81 -3.78
C PRO A 62 16.74 -10.65 -2.29
N GLU A 63 17.55 -11.28 -1.43
CA GLU A 63 17.34 -11.30 0.03
C GLU A 63 17.13 -9.89 0.61
N HIS A 64 17.93 -8.91 0.19
CA HIS A 64 17.81 -7.54 0.66
C HIS A 64 16.47 -6.86 0.34
N LEU A 65 15.74 -7.28 -0.69
CA LEU A 65 14.40 -6.75 -0.99
C LEU A 65 13.36 -7.37 -0.05
N VAL A 66 13.48 -8.67 0.21
CA VAL A 66 12.64 -9.39 1.17
C VAL A 66 12.85 -8.84 2.58
N ASP A 67 14.11 -8.67 2.99
CA ASP A 67 14.48 -8.08 4.27
C ASP A 67 13.97 -6.65 4.43
N ALA A 68 14.03 -5.85 3.36
CA ALA A 68 13.53 -4.48 3.39
C ALA A 68 12.00 -4.43 3.56
N GLU A 69 11.27 -5.31 2.89
CA GLU A 69 9.81 -5.39 3.03
C GLU A 69 9.39 -5.91 4.41
N SER A 70 10.00 -7.02 4.86
CA SER A 70 9.73 -7.60 6.18
C SER A 70 10.11 -6.64 7.29
N GLY A 71 11.27 -5.97 7.19
CA GLY A 71 11.69 -4.94 8.12
C GLY A 71 10.71 -3.77 8.21
N ALA A 72 10.21 -3.29 7.07
CA ALA A 72 9.21 -2.22 7.03
C ALA A 72 7.84 -2.65 7.59
N LEU A 73 7.45 -3.92 7.41
CA LEU A 73 6.22 -4.47 8.00
C LEU A 73 6.33 -4.58 9.53
N ILE A 74 7.47 -5.05 10.04
CA ILE A 74 7.76 -5.10 11.47
C ILE A 74 7.73 -3.69 12.08
N GLU A 75 8.37 -2.72 11.41
CA GLU A 75 8.35 -1.32 11.84
C GLU A 75 6.91 -0.78 11.90
N LEU A 76 6.11 -1.03 10.87
CA LEU A 76 4.70 -0.64 10.85
C LEU A 76 3.92 -1.25 12.01
N ALA A 77 4.09 -2.54 12.28
CA ALA A 77 3.43 -3.23 13.38
C ALA A 77 3.72 -2.57 14.74
N GLN A 78 5.00 -2.25 14.97
CA GLN A 78 5.53 -1.66 16.20
C GLN A 78 5.27 -0.15 16.32
N THR A 79 4.82 0.50 15.25
CA THR A 79 4.55 1.94 15.28
C THR A 79 3.31 2.21 16.14
N PRO A 80 3.42 3.00 17.22
CA PRO A 80 2.29 3.33 18.06
C PRO A 80 1.28 4.21 17.31
N CYS A 81 0.01 4.02 17.62
CA CYS A 81 -1.08 4.85 17.10
C CYS A 81 -1.39 5.96 18.10
N ALA A 82 -1.73 7.16 17.61
CA ALA A 82 -2.19 8.25 18.43
C ALA A 82 -3.60 8.01 18.96
N ASP A 83 -4.45 7.36 18.17
CA ASP A 83 -5.84 7.06 18.51
C ASP A 83 -6.34 5.78 17.83
N ASP A 84 -7.59 5.40 18.15
CA ASP A 84 -8.26 4.23 17.57
C ASP A 84 -8.48 4.35 16.06
N ALA A 85 -8.68 5.56 15.52
CA ALA A 85 -8.90 5.74 14.09
C ALA A 85 -7.63 5.43 13.30
N GLU A 86 -6.47 5.86 13.80
CA GLU A 86 -5.17 5.53 13.25
C GLU A 86 -4.87 4.03 13.40
N PHE A 87 -5.25 3.43 14.53
CA PHE A 87 -5.15 1.98 14.72
C PHE A 87 -5.99 1.19 13.71
N PHE A 88 -7.25 1.54 13.50
CA PHE A 88 -8.07 0.88 12.49
C PHE A 88 -7.53 1.08 11.08
N THR A 89 -6.93 2.24 10.79
CA THR A 89 -6.24 2.48 9.52
C THR A 89 -5.05 1.52 9.35
N LYS A 90 -4.18 1.41 10.36
CA LYS A 90 -3.05 0.47 10.39
C LYS A 90 -3.53 -0.97 10.20
N LEU A 91 -4.50 -1.40 10.99
CA LEU A 91 -4.97 -2.78 11.02
C LEU A 91 -5.64 -3.18 9.68
N ASN A 92 -6.46 -2.30 9.11
CA ASN A 92 -7.08 -2.55 7.81
C ASN A 92 -6.05 -2.68 6.69
N TYR A 93 -5.02 -1.85 6.71
CA TYR A 93 -3.92 -1.95 5.77
C TYR A 93 -3.23 -3.31 5.89
N MET A 94 -2.78 -3.69 7.09
CA MET A 94 -2.05 -4.94 7.31
C MET A 94 -2.88 -6.19 6.98
N ILE A 95 -4.17 -6.22 7.37
CA ILE A 95 -5.07 -7.33 7.03
C ILE A 95 -5.25 -7.46 5.52
N ARG A 96 -5.44 -6.33 4.81
CA ARG A 96 -5.60 -6.35 3.36
C ARG A 96 -4.33 -6.85 2.68
N ASP A 97 -3.18 -6.43 3.17
CA ASP A 97 -1.89 -6.83 2.63
C ASP A 97 -1.64 -8.33 2.84
N HIS A 98 -1.86 -8.83 4.05
CA HIS A 98 -1.77 -10.26 4.39
C HIS A 98 -2.71 -11.12 3.55
N LYS A 99 -3.95 -10.66 3.35
CA LYS A 99 -4.92 -11.31 2.44
C LYS A 99 -4.43 -11.35 1.00
N ARG A 100 -3.75 -10.30 0.53
CA ARG A 100 -3.18 -10.25 -0.82
C ARG A 100 -2.03 -11.24 -0.96
N ALA A 101 -1.16 -11.34 0.04
CA ALA A 101 0.00 -12.23 0.02
C ALA A 101 -0.40 -13.71 0.07
N PHE A 102 -1.35 -14.09 0.93
CA PHE A 102 -1.66 -15.49 1.19
C PHE A 102 -2.99 -15.98 0.60
N GLY A 103 -3.77 -15.09 -0.02
CA GLY A 103 -5.02 -15.45 -0.69
C GLY A 103 -6.00 -16.19 0.25
N PRO A 104 -6.61 -17.30 -0.19
CA PRO A 104 -7.56 -18.07 0.63
C PRO A 104 -6.98 -18.62 1.95
N PHE A 105 -5.66 -18.77 2.04
CA PHE A 105 -4.99 -19.36 3.21
C PHE A 105 -4.64 -18.34 4.29
N TRP A 106 -4.94 -17.05 4.08
CA TRP A 106 -4.55 -15.96 4.99
C TRP A 106 -4.95 -16.17 6.46
N ALA A 107 -6.07 -16.85 6.70
CA ALA A 107 -6.57 -17.11 8.06
C ALA A 107 -5.87 -18.29 8.75
N SER A 108 -5.25 -19.19 7.99
CA SER A 108 -4.47 -20.33 8.50
C SER A 108 -2.97 -20.03 8.57
N THR A 109 -2.51 -18.99 7.86
CA THR A 109 -1.13 -18.51 7.93
C THR A 109 -0.98 -17.56 9.11
N GLY A 110 0.10 -17.71 9.89
CA GLY A 110 0.43 -16.82 11.00
C GLY A 110 0.46 -15.35 10.56
N ALA A 111 0.01 -14.46 11.44
CA ALA A 111 -0.05 -13.01 11.20
C ALA A 111 0.56 -12.27 12.40
N GLU A 112 1.82 -12.59 12.70
CA GLU A 112 2.52 -12.17 13.91
C GLU A 112 2.58 -10.65 14.05
N GLU A 113 2.79 -9.95 12.94
CA GLU A 113 2.85 -8.50 12.88
C GLU A 113 1.48 -7.87 13.15
N ILE A 114 0.40 -8.48 12.65
CA ILE A 114 -0.98 -8.03 12.92
C ILE A 114 -1.30 -8.19 14.41
N LEU A 115 -0.94 -9.34 14.99
CA LEU A 115 -1.12 -9.59 16.43
C LEU A 115 -0.28 -8.62 17.27
N THR A 116 0.97 -8.39 16.88
CA THR A 116 1.87 -7.42 17.53
C THR A 116 1.28 -6.01 17.53
N ALA A 117 0.75 -5.56 16.38
CA ALA A 117 0.12 -4.26 16.25
C ALA A 117 -1.11 -4.12 17.16
N ALA A 118 -1.93 -5.17 17.26
CA ALA A 118 -3.11 -5.22 18.13
C ALA A 118 -2.72 -5.23 19.62
N GLU A 119 -1.75 -6.05 20.02
CA GLU A 119 -1.26 -6.10 21.39
C GLU A 119 -0.69 -4.75 21.84
N LEU A 120 0.12 -4.11 21.01
CA LEU A 120 0.69 -2.80 21.31
C LEU A 120 -0.40 -1.76 21.57
N HIS A 121 -1.42 -1.72 20.72
CA HIS A 121 -2.55 -0.79 20.86
C HIS A 121 -3.34 -1.04 22.14
N LEU A 122 -3.64 -2.31 22.44
CA LEU A 122 -4.38 -2.69 23.65
C LEU A 122 -3.60 -2.44 24.94
N ARG A 123 -2.27 -2.60 24.94
CA ARG A 123 -1.41 -2.34 26.12
C ARG A 123 -1.25 -0.85 26.43
N GLY A 124 -1.33 0.00 25.41
CA GLY A 124 -1.31 1.46 25.56
C GLY A 124 -2.68 2.09 25.84
N GLY A 125 -3.69 1.28 26.16
CA GLY A 125 -5.12 1.62 26.03
C GLY A 125 -5.55 3.00 26.55
N ALA A 126 -6.16 3.75 25.61
CA ALA A 126 -7.21 4.77 25.72
C ALA A 126 -7.10 5.85 26.82
#